data_AF-A0A679FWC5-F1
#
_entry.id   AF-A0A679FWC5-F1
#
_cell.length_a   1.000
_cell.length_b   1.000
_cell.length_c   1.000
_cell.angle_alpha   90.00
_cell.angle_beta   90.00
_cell.angle_gamma   90.00
#
_symmetry.space_group_name_H-M   'P 1'
#
loop_
_entity.id
_entity.type
_entity.pdbx_description
1 polymer ?
#
loop_
_entity_poly.entity_id
_entity_poly.type
_entity_poly.pdbx_seq_one_letter_code
_entity_poly.pdbx_strand_id
1 'polypeptide(L)'
;MNLKTYFLWNRGLNEREEAWIIDPSEARKVLPTENCILFEDPLTEKQKEKIRHIFSEYEGNLLYLEEVEAKELLQKDEETKHLSFRMTEDYEDADIAFQKEIFSLEERGFLLTSLMNAVYLYEWWDGGNWQQVFLHPDDITKVVVDMDRYVNLDEWDGHNWNTGGLGLHENVHRVYSVSGSVETDAFLVWRYSQWQGDHDTAIVFLSWEELCAYLKRIGRDPDDYKALL
;
A
#
# COMPACT_ATOMS: atom_id res chain seq x y z
N MET A 1 -1.13 8.09 25.61
CA MET A 1 -1.65 8.51 24.30
C MET A 1 -0.68 7.98 23.30
N ASN A 2 -1.08 6.88 22.67
CA ASN A 2 -0.30 6.14 21.71
C ASN A 2 -0.90 6.44 20.34
N LEU A 3 -0.37 7.47 19.68
CA LEU A 3 -0.85 7.90 18.38
C LEU A 3 -0.21 7.04 17.30
N LYS A 4 -1.04 6.41 16.47
CA LYS A 4 -0.59 5.59 15.34
C LYS A 4 -1.27 6.03 14.05
N THR A 5 -0.51 6.02 12.96
CA THR A 5 -1.03 6.33 11.62
C THR A 5 -1.50 5.06 10.94
N TYR A 6 -2.67 5.12 10.31
CA TYR A 6 -3.22 4.06 9.46
C TYR A 6 -3.57 4.60 8.08
N PHE A 7 -3.53 3.72 7.09
CA PHE A 7 -4.06 3.96 5.75
C PHE A 7 -5.47 3.43 5.67
N LEU A 8 -6.41 4.29 5.24
CA LEU A 8 -7.74 3.88 4.82
C LEU A 8 -7.76 3.86 3.30
N TRP A 9 -7.96 2.66 2.75
CA TRP A 9 -7.98 2.44 1.31
C TRP A 9 -9.35 1.92 0.88
N ASN A 10 -9.97 2.61 -0.09
CA ASN A 10 -11.30 2.28 -0.59
C ASN A 10 -11.18 1.57 -1.94
N ARG A 11 -11.74 0.35 -2.04
CA ARG A 11 -11.60 -0.54 -3.21
C ARG A 11 -12.44 -0.10 -4.44
N GLY A 12 -13.23 0.99 -4.35
CA GLY A 12 -13.82 1.64 -5.52
C GLY A 12 -15.18 2.35 -5.31
N LEU A 13 -15.32 3.50 -6.00
CA LEU A 13 -16.47 4.33 -6.44
C LEU A 13 -17.75 4.52 -5.60
N ASN A 14 -18.06 3.72 -4.58
CA ASN A 14 -19.10 4.03 -3.61
C ASN A 14 -18.44 4.66 -2.37
N GLU A 15 -18.13 5.94 -2.53
CA GLU A 15 -17.22 6.77 -1.74
C GLU A 15 -17.46 6.90 -0.23
N ARG A 16 -18.37 6.18 0.45
CA ARG A 16 -18.82 6.67 1.78
C ARG A 16 -19.08 5.76 2.96
N GLU A 17 -18.87 4.44 2.93
CA GLU A 17 -19.17 3.69 4.17
C GLU A 17 -18.08 2.79 4.72
N GLU A 18 -17.13 2.26 3.97
CA GLU A 18 -16.18 1.30 4.55
C GLU A 18 -14.88 1.22 3.74
N ALA A 19 -13.74 1.41 4.42
CA ALA A 19 -12.41 1.28 3.84
C ALA A 19 -11.64 0.18 4.56
N TRP A 20 -10.68 -0.45 3.88
CA TRP A 20 -9.70 -1.30 4.57
C TRP A 20 -8.81 -0.43 5.42
N ILE A 21 -8.55 -0.87 6.65
CA ILE A 21 -7.58 -0.23 7.53
C ILE A 21 -6.27 -1.00 7.49
N ILE A 22 -5.22 -0.33 7.03
CA ILE A 22 -3.92 -0.95 6.77
C ILE A 22 -2.87 -0.23 7.62
N ASP A 23 -2.04 -1.01 8.32
CA ASP A 23 -0.87 -0.47 8.97
C ASP A 23 0.18 -0.13 7.90
N PRO A 24 0.62 1.14 7.78
CA PRO A 24 1.63 1.53 6.81
C PRO A 24 2.94 0.77 6.92
N SER A 25 3.25 0.20 8.10
CA SER A 25 4.45 -0.61 8.32
C SER A 25 4.36 -2.01 7.70
N GLU A 26 3.17 -2.46 7.34
CA GLU A 26 2.91 -3.71 6.61
C GLU A 26 2.85 -3.52 5.08
N ALA A 27 2.97 -2.27 4.61
CA ALA A 27 2.99 -1.94 3.18
C ALA A 27 4.38 -1.47 2.74
N ARG A 28 4.90 -2.06 1.66
CA ARG A 28 6.21 -1.69 1.10
C ARG A 28 6.05 -0.65 0.01
N LYS A 29 6.92 0.34 -0.03
CA LYS A 29 6.92 1.34 -1.10
C LYS A 29 7.68 0.79 -2.30
N VAL A 30 7.03 0.72 -3.45
CA VAL A 30 7.60 0.10 -4.66
C VAL A 30 7.47 1.01 -5.88
N LEU A 31 8.33 0.81 -6.88
CA LEU A 31 8.27 1.46 -8.18
C LEU A 31 7.89 0.44 -9.25
N PRO A 32 7.01 0.78 -10.21
CA PRO A 32 6.74 -0.06 -11.36
C PRO A 32 7.99 -0.14 -12.24
N THR A 33 8.45 -1.35 -12.51
CA THR A 33 9.70 -1.63 -13.21
C THR A 33 9.56 -2.81 -14.15
N GLU A 34 8.35 -3.21 -14.52
CA GLU A 34 8.12 -4.26 -15.50
C GLU A 34 8.96 -4.02 -16.77
N ASN A 35 9.53 -5.09 -17.33
CA ASN A 35 10.33 -5.03 -18.56
C ASN A 35 11.53 -4.06 -18.46
N CYS A 36 12.22 -4.05 -17.31
CA CYS A 36 13.43 -3.25 -17.13
C CYS A 36 14.65 -4.11 -16.79
N ILE A 37 15.83 -3.51 -16.97
CA ILE A 37 17.12 -4.03 -16.51
C ILE A 37 17.62 -3.15 -15.39
N LEU A 38 17.91 -3.73 -14.23
CA LEU A 38 18.56 -3.05 -13.11
C LEU A 38 20.05 -3.36 -13.11
N PHE A 39 20.87 -2.32 -13.12
CA PHE A 39 22.33 -2.44 -13.01
C PHE A 39 22.76 -2.32 -11.55
N GLU A 40 23.51 -3.32 -11.08
CA GLU A 40 23.92 -3.43 -9.67
C GLU A 40 25.01 -2.42 -9.30
N ASP A 41 25.83 -2.05 -10.29
CA ASP A 41 26.92 -1.09 -10.13
C ASP A 41 26.59 0.25 -10.80
N PRO A 42 27.09 1.39 -10.27
CA PRO A 42 26.96 2.68 -10.92
C PRO A 42 27.56 2.68 -12.32
N LEU A 43 26.83 3.24 -13.29
CA LEU A 43 27.25 3.32 -14.68
C LEU A 43 27.86 4.68 -15.00
N THR A 44 28.94 4.67 -15.79
CA THR A 44 29.44 5.87 -16.45
C THR A 44 28.55 6.27 -17.63
N GLU A 45 28.55 7.55 -18.03
CA GLU A 45 27.75 8.01 -19.18
C GLU A 45 28.13 7.29 -20.48
N LYS A 46 29.42 6.95 -20.68
CA LYS A 46 29.87 6.15 -21.81
C LYS A 46 29.23 4.77 -21.84
N GLN A 47 29.12 4.11 -20.67
CA GLN A 47 28.43 2.82 -20.56
C GLN A 47 26.94 2.96 -20.85
N LYS A 48 26.28 4.00 -20.34
CA LYS A 48 24.87 4.28 -20.62
C LYS A 48 24.60 4.50 -22.12
N GLU A 49 25.45 5.27 -22.80
CA GLU A 49 25.37 5.48 -24.25
C GLU A 49 25.53 4.15 -25.01
N LYS A 50 26.48 3.31 -24.59
CA LYS A 50 26.66 1.98 -25.20
C LYS A 50 25.47 1.05 -24.97
N ILE A 51 24.94 1.00 -23.77
CA ILE A 51 23.74 0.22 -23.45
C ILE A 51 22.56 0.64 -24.34
N ARG A 52 22.30 1.96 -24.44
CA ARG A 52 21.26 2.50 -25.33
C ARG A 52 21.47 2.05 -26.77
N HIS A 53 22.71 2.14 -27.27
CA HIS A 53 23.03 1.76 -28.63
C HIS A 53 22.83 0.26 -28.89
N ILE A 54 23.36 -0.61 -28.02
CA ILE A 54 23.24 -2.07 -28.12
C ILE A 54 21.76 -2.48 -28.20
N PHE A 55 20.92 -1.97 -27.29
CA PHE A 55 19.49 -2.31 -27.30
C PHE A 55 18.71 -1.61 -28.42
N SER A 56 19.18 -0.46 -28.93
CA SER A 56 18.56 0.19 -30.09
C SER A 56 18.76 -0.59 -31.39
N GLU A 57 19.89 -1.30 -31.54
CA GLU A 57 20.22 -2.11 -32.72
C GLU A 57 19.66 -3.54 -32.65
N TYR A 58 19.11 -3.94 -31.51
CA TYR A 58 18.49 -5.24 -31.37
C TYR A 58 17.22 -5.33 -32.22
N GLU A 59 17.23 -6.21 -33.22
CA GLU A 59 16.14 -6.39 -34.18
C GLU A 59 14.98 -7.24 -33.63
N GLY A 60 15.18 -7.92 -32.50
CA GLY A 60 14.14 -8.71 -31.83
C GLY A 60 13.18 -7.85 -31.00
N ASN A 61 12.22 -8.51 -30.33
CA ASN A 61 11.30 -7.82 -29.44
C ASN A 61 11.89 -7.70 -28.03
N LEU A 62 12.31 -6.48 -27.67
CA LEU A 62 12.89 -6.19 -26.35
C LEU A 62 11.95 -6.53 -25.18
N LEU A 63 10.63 -6.53 -25.36
CA LEU A 63 9.68 -6.87 -24.29
C LEU A 63 9.68 -8.37 -23.92
N TYR A 64 10.24 -9.22 -24.79
CA TYR A 64 10.41 -10.66 -24.53
C TYR A 64 11.89 -11.02 -24.40
N LEU A 65 12.76 -10.03 -24.23
CA LEU A 65 14.18 -10.27 -24.04
C LEU A 65 14.37 -11.01 -22.73
N GLU A 66 15.02 -12.17 -22.76
CA GLU A 66 15.38 -12.90 -21.55
C GLU A 66 16.71 -12.40 -20.99
N GLU A 67 16.96 -12.59 -19.69
CA GLU A 67 18.19 -12.15 -19.03
C GLU A 67 19.46 -12.72 -19.70
N VAL A 68 19.41 -13.97 -20.14
CA VAL A 68 20.52 -14.64 -20.83
C VAL A 68 20.84 -13.94 -22.16
N GLU A 69 19.82 -13.55 -22.92
CA GLU A 69 20.00 -12.87 -24.19
C GLU A 69 20.49 -11.43 -23.98
N ALA A 70 19.95 -10.71 -22.99
CA ALA A 70 20.47 -9.40 -22.58
C ALA A 70 21.97 -9.48 -22.23
N LYS A 71 22.37 -10.55 -21.55
CA LYS A 71 23.77 -10.80 -21.17
C LYS A 71 24.64 -11.06 -22.39
N GLU A 72 24.19 -11.88 -23.32
CA GLU A 72 24.90 -12.12 -24.58
C GLU A 72 25.07 -10.84 -25.41
N LEU A 73 24.08 -9.96 -25.41
CA LEU A 73 24.17 -8.65 -26.09
C LEU A 73 25.21 -7.75 -25.43
N LEU A 74 25.13 -7.57 -24.11
CA LEU A 74 26.06 -6.70 -23.37
C LEU A 74 27.49 -7.25 -23.30
N GLN A 75 27.69 -8.57 -23.41
CA GLN A 75 29.02 -9.20 -23.42
C GLN A 75 29.80 -9.00 -24.72
N LYS A 76 29.15 -8.56 -25.81
CA LYS A 76 29.81 -8.30 -27.10
C LYS A 76 30.63 -7.00 -27.09
N ASP A 77 30.38 -6.08 -26.16
CA ASP A 77 31.08 -4.80 -26.06
C ASP A 77 32.00 -4.76 -24.82
N GLU A 78 33.22 -4.29 -25.02
CA GLU A 78 34.27 -4.25 -23.99
C GLU A 78 33.90 -3.37 -22.78
N GLU A 79 33.08 -2.33 -22.97
CA GLU A 79 32.69 -1.40 -21.91
C GLU A 79 31.55 -1.94 -21.03
N THR A 80 30.75 -2.87 -21.56
CA THR A 80 29.54 -3.41 -20.89
C THR A 80 29.67 -4.86 -20.46
N LYS A 81 30.64 -5.64 -20.98
CA LYS A 81 30.77 -7.08 -20.72
C LYS A 81 30.99 -7.49 -19.25
N HIS A 82 31.42 -6.55 -18.41
CA HIS A 82 31.71 -6.77 -17.00
C HIS A 82 30.60 -6.28 -16.05
N LEU A 83 29.55 -5.65 -16.59
CA LEU A 83 28.48 -5.09 -15.79
C LEU A 83 27.66 -6.20 -15.13
N SER A 84 27.38 -6.03 -13.84
CA SER A 84 26.40 -6.85 -13.13
C SER A 84 25.02 -6.22 -13.27
N PHE A 85 24.05 -7.03 -13.68
CA PHE A 85 22.67 -6.62 -13.85
C PHE A 85 21.74 -7.82 -13.66
N ARG A 86 20.45 -7.53 -13.51
CA ARG A 86 19.36 -8.51 -13.57
C ARG A 86 18.14 -7.91 -14.24
N MET A 87 17.23 -8.75 -14.72
CA MET A 87 15.89 -8.28 -15.04
C MET A 87 15.17 -7.89 -13.74
N THR A 88 14.44 -6.79 -13.78
CA THR A 88 13.58 -6.39 -12.66
C THR A 88 12.36 -7.29 -12.60
N GLU A 89 11.77 -7.37 -11.41
CA GLU A 89 10.40 -7.84 -11.29
C GLU A 89 9.43 -6.75 -11.79
N ASP A 90 8.13 -7.05 -11.81
CA ASP A 90 7.07 -6.08 -12.16
C ASP A 90 7.19 -4.79 -11.32
N TYR A 91 7.65 -4.95 -10.07
CA TYR A 91 7.89 -3.87 -9.14
C TYR A 91 9.19 -4.08 -8.36
N GLU A 92 9.95 -3.01 -8.16
CA GLU A 92 11.13 -2.99 -7.31
C GLU A 92 10.88 -2.18 -6.04
N ASP A 93 11.48 -2.60 -4.93
CA ASP A 93 11.49 -1.78 -3.72
C ASP A 93 12.06 -0.39 -4.03
N ALA A 94 11.31 0.65 -3.66
CA ALA A 94 11.63 2.01 -4.06
C ALA A 94 13.00 2.45 -3.53
N ASP A 95 13.37 2.01 -2.32
CA ASP A 95 14.68 2.30 -1.72
C ASP A 95 15.84 1.73 -2.53
N ILE A 96 15.63 0.59 -3.20
CA ILE A 96 16.60 -0.01 -4.13
C ILE A 96 16.59 0.77 -5.44
N ALA A 97 15.40 0.94 -6.04
CA ALA A 97 15.26 1.54 -7.36
C ALA A 97 15.75 3.00 -7.43
N PHE A 98 15.64 3.78 -6.35
CA PHE A 98 16.18 5.15 -6.30
C PHE A 98 17.70 5.23 -6.24
N GLN A 99 18.40 4.13 -5.92
CA GLN A 99 19.86 4.09 -5.79
C GLN A 99 20.55 3.41 -6.98
N LYS A 100 19.78 2.86 -7.92
CA LYS A 100 20.28 2.05 -9.03
C LYS A 100 19.94 2.70 -10.37
N GLU A 101 20.70 2.33 -11.38
CA GLU A 101 20.40 2.70 -12.77
C GLU A 101 19.48 1.63 -13.36
N ILE A 102 18.30 2.05 -13.82
CA ILE A 102 17.29 1.15 -14.40
C ILE A 102 17.08 1.54 -15.86
N PHE A 103 17.22 0.57 -16.77
CA PHE A 103 16.97 0.74 -18.20
C PHE A 103 15.63 0.09 -18.58
N SER A 104 14.69 0.88 -19.09
CA SER A 104 13.42 0.39 -19.62
C SER A 104 13.62 -0.17 -21.03
N LEU A 105 13.20 -1.41 -21.23
CA LEU A 105 13.21 -2.07 -22.53
C LEU A 105 12.10 -1.56 -23.45
N GLU A 106 10.99 -1.13 -22.86
CA GLU A 106 9.85 -0.52 -23.57
C GLU A 106 10.23 0.87 -24.11
N GLU A 107 10.68 1.77 -23.23
CA GLU A 107 11.05 3.15 -23.58
C GLU A 107 12.46 3.25 -24.19
N ARG A 108 13.23 2.15 -24.17
CA ARG A 108 14.62 2.05 -24.65
C ARG A 108 15.53 3.11 -24.04
N GLY A 109 15.37 3.36 -22.74
CA GLY A 109 16.04 4.47 -22.06
C GLY A 109 16.22 4.22 -20.57
N PHE A 110 17.11 5.00 -19.95
CA PHE A 110 17.29 4.98 -18.50
C PHE A 110 16.15 5.76 -17.82
N LEU A 111 15.54 5.14 -16.83
CA LEU A 111 14.47 5.73 -16.04
C LEU A 111 15.03 6.80 -15.10
N LEU A 112 14.36 7.94 -15.03
CA LEU A 112 14.59 8.93 -13.98
C LEU A 112 13.76 8.54 -12.76
N THR A 113 14.21 7.52 -12.02
CA THR A 113 13.45 6.93 -10.90
C THR A 113 13.03 7.97 -9.87
N SER A 114 13.87 8.99 -9.61
CA SER A 114 13.54 10.13 -8.74
C SER A 114 12.29 10.94 -9.12
N LEU A 115 11.83 10.84 -10.37
CA LEU A 115 10.62 11.50 -10.88
C LEU A 115 9.41 10.55 -11.00
N MET A 116 9.61 9.27 -10.70
CA MET A 116 8.55 8.27 -10.78
C MET A 116 7.68 8.29 -9.52
N ASN A 117 6.39 8.08 -9.72
CA ASN A 117 5.44 7.92 -8.62
C ASN A 117 5.52 6.50 -8.07
N ALA A 118 6.04 6.37 -6.85
CA ALA A 118 5.98 5.12 -6.12
C ALA A 118 4.58 4.86 -5.55
N VAL A 119 4.21 3.60 -5.51
CA VAL A 119 2.97 3.08 -4.90
C VAL A 119 3.31 2.26 -3.66
N TYR A 120 2.31 1.86 -2.90
CA TYR A 120 2.51 0.88 -1.82
C TYR A 120 2.01 -0.49 -2.27
N LEU A 121 2.84 -1.52 -2.12
CA LEU A 121 2.45 -2.92 -2.23
C LEU A 121 2.09 -3.41 -0.83
N TYR A 122 0.85 -3.83 -0.65
CA TYR A 122 0.37 -4.45 0.57
C TYR A 122 -0.01 -5.90 0.30
N GLU A 123 0.47 -6.81 1.15
CA GLU A 123 0.35 -8.25 1.00
C GLU A 123 -0.22 -8.85 2.30
N TRP A 124 -1.19 -9.76 2.19
CA TRP A 124 -1.79 -10.42 3.35
C TRP A 124 -2.18 -11.86 3.05
N TRP A 125 -2.33 -12.68 4.10
CA TRP A 125 -2.81 -14.06 3.98
C TRP A 125 -4.31 -14.12 4.24
N ASP A 126 -5.09 -14.54 3.24
CA ASP A 126 -6.56 -14.61 3.33
C ASP A 126 -7.11 -15.91 3.96
N GLY A 127 -6.23 -16.72 4.56
CA GLY A 127 -6.58 -18.03 5.10
C GLY A 127 -6.28 -19.20 4.15
N GLY A 128 -6.04 -18.93 2.85
CA GLY A 128 -5.72 -19.97 1.87
C GLY A 128 -4.64 -19.60 0.85
N ASN A 129 -4.47 -18.32 0.52
CA ASN A 129 -3.46 -17.82 -0.39
C ASN A 129 -2.92 -16.46 0.07
N TRP A 130 -1.70 -16.13 -0.37
CA TRP A 130 -1.20 -14.76 -0.29
C TRP A 130 -1.93 -13.91 -1.33
N GLN A 131 -2.46 -12.80 -0.87
CA GLN A 131 -3.12 -11.78 -1.68
C GLN A 131 -2.26 -10.53 -1.69
N GLN A 132 -2.36 -9.75 -2.76
CA GLN A 132 -1.65 -8.49 -2.89
C GLN A 132 -2.52 -7.42 -3.53
N VAL A 133 -2.24 -6.17 -3.18
CA VAL A 133 -2.89 -4.98 -3.71
C VAL A 133 -1.91 -3.82 -3.77
N PHE A 134 -2.02 -3.03 -4.84
CA PHE A 134 -1.29 -1.79 -5.00
C PHE A 134 -2.15 -0.61 -4.53
N LEU A 135 -1.67 0.09 -3.51
CA LEU A 135 -2.30 1.26 -2.95
C LEU A 135 -1.65 2.49 -3.59
N HIS A 136 -2.38 3.15 -4.48
CA HIS A 136 -1.94 4.43 -5.03
C HIS A 136 -2.02 5.50 -3.93
N PRO A 137 -0.98 6.35 -3.76
CA PRO A 137 -0.99 7.38 -2.71
C PRO A 137 -2.21 8.30 -2.74
N ASP A 138 -2.77 8.55 -3.93
CA ASP A 138 -3.94 9.39 -4.14
C ASP A 138 -5.25 8.75 -3.64
N ASP A 139 -5.28 7.42 -3.49
CA ASP A 139 -6.45 6.65 -3.02
C ASP A 139 -6.40 6.38 -1.50
N ILE A 140 -5.38 6.89 -0.81
CA ILE A 140 -5.15 6.63 0.62
C ILE A 140 -5.58 7.83 1.45
N THR A 141 -6.53 7.61 2.36
CA THR A 141 -6.79 8.55 3.46
C THR A 141 -5.95 8.16 4.66
N LYS A 142 -5.06 9.06 5.11
CA LYS A 142 -4.22 8.82 6.30
C LYS A 142 -4.97 9.25 7.54
N VAL A 143 -5.13 8.36 8.51
CA VAL A 143 -5.76 8.69 9.81
C VAL A 143 -4.78 8.48 10.94
N VAL A 144 -4.76 9.40 11.90
CA VAL A 144 -3.97 9.27 13.13
C VAL A 144 -4.92 8.99 14.28
N VAL A 145 -4.75 7.84 14.94
CA VAL A 145 -5.69 7.27 15.90
C VAL A 145 -5.02 7.17 17.28
N ASP A 146 -5.75 7.49 18.35
CA ASP A 146 -5.30 7.18 19.72
C ASP A 146 -5.62 5.72 20.06
N MET A 147 -4.59 4.86 20.04
CA MET A 147 -4.74 3.43 20.29
C MET A 147 -4.97 3.10 21.76
N ASP A 148 -4.65 4.02 22.69
CA ASP A 148 -4.86 3.80 24.13
C ASP A 148 -6.33 4.06 24.54
N ARG A 149 -7.10 4.74 23.69
CA ARG A 149 -8.46 5.20 24.00
C ARG A 149 -9.44 4.71 22.94
N TYR A 150 -10.12 3.62 23.28
CA TYR A 150 -11.19 3.08 22.47
C TYR A 150 -12.37 2.66 23.33
N VAL A 151 -13.53 2.55 22.70
CA VAL A 151 -14.74 2.01 23.30
C VAL A 151 -15.23 0.84 22.46
N ASN A 152 -15.36 -0.32 23.10
CA ASN A 152 -15.87 -1.53 22.46
C ASN A 152 -17.41 -1.45 22.37
N LEU A 153 -17.97 -1.76 21.19
CA LEU A 153 -19.41 -1.70 20.92
C LEU A 153 -20.14 -3.04 21.09
N ASP A 154 -19.44 -4.10 21.50
CA ASP A 154 -19.97 -5.43 21.68
C ASP A 154 -20.97 -5.48 22.82
N GLU A 155 -22.09 -6.14 22.56
CA GLU A 155 -23.11 -6.43 23.56
C GLU A 155 -23.29 -7.93 23.70
N TRP A 156 -23.70 -8.35 24.91
CA TRP A 156 -24.01 -9.75 25.18
C TRP A 156 -25.34 -10.14 24.54
N ASP A 157 -25.30 -11.04 23.56
CA ASP A 157 -26.51 -11.54 22.87
C ASP A 157 -27.17 -12.76 23.55
N GLY A 158 -26.68 -13.15 24.72
CA GLY A 158 -27.07 -14.38 25.41
C GLY A 158 -26.04 -15.52 25.31
N HIS A 159 -25.11 -15.44 24.37
CA HIS A 159 -24.08 -16.46 24.13
C HIS A 159 -22.69 -15.88 23.86
N ASN A 160 -22.60 -14.73 23.19
CA ASN A 160 -21.36 -14.11 22.76
C ASN A 160 -21.39 -12.59 22.98
N TRP A 161 -20.20 -12.00 23.11
CA TRP A 161 -20.00 -10.56 22.98
C TRP A 161 -19.65 -10.26 21.53
N ASN A 162 -20.50 -9.51 20.83
CA ASN A 162 -20.26 -9.16 19.43
C ASN A 162 -21.00 -7.89 18.98
N THR A 163 -20.61 -7.40 17.80
CA THR A 163 -21.29 -6.36 17.06
C THR A 163 -21.47 -6.82 15.61
N GLY A 164 -22.71 -6.88 15.12
CA GLY A 164 -23.02 -7.27 13.74
C GLY A 164 -23.08 -8.78 13.45
N GLY A 165 -22.65 -9.65 14.38
CA GLY A 165 -22.80 -11.10 14.27
C GLY A 165 -21.67 -11.90 14.93
N LEU A 166 -21.76 -13.23 14.88
CA LEU A 166 -20.80 -14.11 15.53
C LEU A 166 -19.37 -13.88 15.01
N GLY A 167 -18.48 -13.48 15.92
CA GLY A 167 -17.06 -13.26 15.64
C GLY A 167 -16.73 -11.94 14.97
N LEU A 168 -17.70 -11.04 14.86
CA LEU A 168 -17.53 -9.68 14.38
C LEU A 168 -17.53 -8.72 15.57
N HIS A 169 -16.63 -7.75 15.52
CA HIS A 169 -16.39 -6.82 16.61
C HIS A 169 -16.19 -5.41 16.06
N GLU A 170 -16.60 -4.41 16.85
CA GLU A 170 -16.39 -3.01 16.51
C GLU A 170 -15.87 -2.21 17.71
N ASN A 171 -14.86 -1.37 17.46
CA ASN A 171 -14.32 -0.42 18.43
C ASN A 171 -14.43 1.00 17.87
N VAL A 172 -14.76 1.96 18.72
CA VAL A 172 -14.69 3.39 18.38
C VAL A 172 -13.42 3.97 18.97
N HIS A 173 -12.60 4.58 18.12
CA HIS A 173 -11.40 5.32 18.52
C HIS A 173 -11.57 6.81 18.24
N ARG A 174 -10.87 7.65 19.01
CA ARG A 174 -10.70 9.06 18.67
C ARG A 174 -9.66 9.22 17.56
N VAL A 175 -9.97 10.07 16.59
CA VAL A 175 -9.07 10.46 15.50
C VAL A 175 -8.49 11.83 15.79
N TYR A 176 -7.16 11.91 15.77
CA TYR A 176 -6.42 13.15 15.97
C TYR A 176 -6.29 13.96 14.67
N SER A 177 -6.13 13.28 13.54
CA SER A 177 -6.03 13.95 12.23
C SER A 177 -6.43 13.06 11.08
N VAL A 178 -7.01 13.66 10.04
CA VAL A 178 -7.35 13.03 8.76
C VAL A 178 -6.60 13.74 7.65
N SER A 179 -5.79 13.02 6.90
CA SER A 179 -4.95 13.51 5.80
C SER A 179 -4.12 14.76 6.16
N GLY A 180 -3.64 14.83 7.41
CA GLY A 180 -2.82 15.92 7.94
C GLY A 180 -3.60 17.09 8.56
N SER A 181 -4.92 17.14 8.41
CA SER A 181 -5.78 18.10 9.09
C SER A 181 -6.08 17.61 10.50
N VAL A 182 -5.78 18.43 11.51
CA VAL A 182 -6.12 18.11 12.91
C VAL A 182 -7.64 18.18 13.07
N GLU A 183 -8.20 17.10 13.61
CA GLU A 183 -9.63 16.98 13.87
C GLU A 183 -9.89 16.98 15.37
N THR A 184 -10.89 17.73 15.82
CA THR A 184 -11.23 17.84 17.25
C THR A 184 -12.40 16.95 17.66
N ASP A 185 -13.20 16.50 16.70
CA ASP A 185 -14.43 15.72 16.93
C ASP A 185 -14.59 14.61 15.88
N ALA A 186 -13.48 13.97 15.50
CA ALA A 186 -13.48 12.87 14.57
C ALA A 186 -13.30 11.52 15.28
N PHE A 187 -13.99 10.52 14.76
CA PHE A 187 -14.04 9.17 15.30
C PHE A 187 -13.79 8.15 14.20
N LEU A 188 -13.12 7.06 14.58
CA LEU A 188 -12.91 5.91 13.71
C LEU A 188 -13.67 4.73 14.31
N VAL A 189 -14.63 4.19 13.58
CA VAL A 189 -15.18 2.87 13.88
C VAL A 189 -14.30 1.85 13.18
N TRP A 190 -13.53 1.10 13.97
CA TRP A 190 -12.71 -0.02 13.53
C TRP A 190 -13.51 -1.30 13.67
N ARG A 191 -13.69 -2.02 12.56
CA ARG A 191 -14.31 -3.34 12.55
C ARG A 191 -13.28 -4.42 12.29
N TYR A 192 -13.35 -5.48 13.07
CA TYR A 192 -12.44 -6.60 12.95
C TYR A 192 -13.18 -7.92 13.17
N SER A 193 -12.60 -8.98 12.64
CA SER A 193 -13.14 -10.33 12.71
C SER A 193 -12.17 -11.23 13.47
N GLN A 194 -12.70 -12.17 14.25
CA GLN A 194 -11.89 -13.21 14.88
C GLN A 194 -11.52 -14.35 13.90
N TRP A 195 -12.08 -14.34 12.69
CA TRP A 195 -11.84 -15.36 11.68
C TRP A 195 -10.55 -15.07 10.89
N GLN A 196 -9.75 -16.11 10.68
CA GLN A 196 -8.50 -15.99 9.94
C GLN A 196 -8.78 -15.57 8.49
N GLY A 197 -8.02 -14.58 8.01
CA GLY A 197 -8.06 -14.15 6.61
C GLY A 197 -9.03 -13.00 6.33
N ASP A 198 -9.89 -12.66 7.29
CA ASP A 198 -10.73 -11.48 7.20
C ASP A 198 -9.88 -10.23 7.42
N HIS A 199 -10.08 -9.23 6.56
CA HIS A 199 -9.38 -7.97 6.65
C HIS A 199 -10.19 -6.97 7.48
N ASP A 200 -9.52 -6.30 8.41
CA ASP A 200 -10.13 -5.23 9.18
C ASP A 200 -10.56 -4.08 8.27
N THR A 201 -11.68 -3.47 8.63
CA THR A 201 -12.23 -2.31 7.95
C THR A 201 -12.44 -1.16 8.92
N ALA A 202 -12.59 0.05 8.38
CA ALA A 202 -12.92 1.19 9.20
C ALA A 202 -13.77 2.23 8.48
N ILE A 203 -14.48 3.00 9.30
CA ILE A 203 -15.31 4.15 8.90
C ILE A 203 -14.86 5.36 9.70
N VAL A 204 -14.67 6.49 9.02
CA VAL A 204 -14.39 7.77 9.68
C VAL A 204 -15.67 8.60 9.76
N PHE A 205 -15.96 9.09 10.95
CA PHE A 205 -17.00 10.07 11.21
C PHE A 205 -16.33 11.38 11.63
N LEU A 206 -16.72 12.51 11.03
CA LEU A 206 -16.09 13.82 11.26
C LEU A 206 -16.83 14.66 12.30
N SER A 207 -17.83 14.06 12.95
CA SER A 207 -18.59 14.69 14.02
C SER A 207 -19.24 13.65 14.95
N TRP A 208 -19.53 14.06 16.18
CA TRP A 208 -20.32 13.28 17.12
C TRP A 208 -21.72 12.95 16.58
N GLU A 209 -22.35 13.85 15.81
CA GLU A 209 -23.68 13.62 15.23
C GLU A 209 -23.69 12.47 14.23
N GLU A 210 -22.67 12.38 13.38
CA GLU A 210 -22.51 11.28 12.43
C GLU A 210 -22.29 9.94 13.14
N LEU A 211 -21.43 9.91 14.16
CA LEU A 211 -21.25 8.72 14.99
C LEU A 211 -22.55 8.33 15.72
N CYS A 212 -23.30 9.29 16.25
CA CYS A 212 -24.60 9.02 16.88
C CYS A 212 -25.59 8.37 15.91
N ALA A 213 -25.63 8.84 14.66
CA ALA A 213 -26.48 8.26 13.63
C ALA A 213 -26.07 6.81 13.34
N TYR A 214 -24.76 6.55 13.29
CA TYR A 214 -24.21 5.22 13.15
C TYR A 214 -24.59 4.29 14.32
N LEU A 215 -24.32 4.70 15.56
CA LEU A 215 -24.63 3.93 16.77
C LEU A 215 -26.13 3.55 16.82
N LYS A 216 -27.01 4.50 16.54
CA LYS A 216 -28.46 4.24 16.46
C LYS A 216 -28.82 3.23 15.37
N ARG A 217 -28.15 3.28 14.21
CA ARG A 217 -28.37 2.35 13.09
C ARG A 217 -28.03 0.90 13.48
N ILE A 218 -27.00 0.70 14.29
CA ILE A 218 -26.61 -0.62 14.78
C ILE A 218 -27.30 -1.02 16.11
N GLY A 219 -28.27 -0.22 16.57
CA GLY A 219 -29.08 -0.53 17.76
C GLY A 219 -28.45 -0.14 19.09
N ARG A 220 -27.45 0.75 19.09
CA ARG A 220 -26.78 1.26 20.29
C ARG A 220 -27.36 2.63 20.71
N ASP A 221 -27.44 2.87 22.01
CA ASP A 221 -27.80 4.19 22.56
C ASP A 221 -26.54 5.06 22.69
N PRO A 222 -26.40 6.17 21.94
CA PRO A 222 -25.20 7.01 22.00
C PRO A 222 -24.89 7.59 23.39
N ASP A 223 -25.88 7.76 24.27
CA ASP A 223 -25.66 8.31 25.60
C ASP A 223 -24.81 7.37 26.49
N ASP A 224 -24.83 6.05 26.23
CA ASP A 224 -23.98 5.07 26.93
C ASP A 224 -22.49 5.26 26.60
N TYR A 225 -22.18 5.84 25.43
CA TYR A 225 -20.82 5.97 24.91
C TYR A 225 -20.26 7.39 25.08
N LYS A 226 -21.12 8.39 25.27
CA LYS A 226 -20.75 9.82 25.29
C LYS A 226 -19.69 10.18 26.33
N ALA A 227 -19.72 9.55 27.51
CA ALA A 227 -18.76 9.80 28.58
C ALA A 227 -17.44 9.04 28.42
N LEU A 228 -17.42 8.02 27.55
CA LEU A 228 -16.29 7.15 27.30
C LEU A 228 -15.46 7.62 26.08
N LEU A 229 -16.11 8.35 25.17
CA LEU A 229 -15.54 8.93 23.95
C LEU A 229 -15.21 10.40 24.08
#